data_AF-A0A2V8ECW2-F1
#
_entry.id   AF-A0A2V8ECW2-F1
#
_cell.length_a   1.000
_cell.length_b   1.000
_cell.length_c   1.000
_cell.angle_alpha   90.00
_cell.angle_beta   90.00
_cell.angle_gamma   90.00
#
_symmetry.space_group_name_H-M   'P 1'
#
loop_
_entity.id
_entity.type
_entity.pdbx_description
1 polymer ?
#
loop_
_entity_poly.entity_id
_entity_poly.type
_entity_poly.pdbx_seq_one_letter_code
_entity_poly.pdbx_strand_id
1 'polypeptide(L)'
;MEKAFILLGGLLCLSLQLLAQPVGEAPPQVTSLLWPGWGGPHRDFTADSTGLAVSWPKTGPAKLWQRLLGEGQSGIAADDER
;
A
#
# COMPACT_ATOMS: atom_id res chain seq x y z
N MET A 1 -43.63 -2.67 34.94
CA MET A 1 -42.20 -3.05 34.85
C MET A 1 -41.90 -3.74 33.52
N GLU A 2 -42.29 -3.13 32.38
CA GLU A 2 -42.16 -3.75 31.05
C GLU A 2 -41.45 -2.85 30.02
N LYS A 3 -41.29 -1.55 30.35
CA LYS A 3 -40.65 -0.56 29.47
C LYS A 3 -39.11 -0.54 29.57
N ALA A 4 -38.52 -1.33 30.46
CA ALA A 4 -37.06 -1.35 30.70
C ALA A 4 -36.30 -2.30 29.76
N PHE A 5 -36.96 -3.26 29.11
CA PHE A 5 -36.28 -4.26 28.27
C PHE A 5 -36.00 -3.80 26.83
N ILE A 6 -36.72 -2.82 26.31
CA ILE A 6 -36.56 -2.38 24.91
C ILE A 6 -35.42 -1.37 24.74
N LEU A 7 -35.08 -0.60 25.79
CA LEU A 7 -34.03 0.41 25.71
C LEU A 7 -32.61 -0.17 25.80
N LEU A 8 -32.44 -1.36 26.39
CA LEU A 8 -31.13 -2.03 26.47
C LEU A 8 -30.78 -2.84 25.20
N GLY A 9 -31.79 -3.32 24.48
CA GLY A 9 -31.60 -4.05 23.21
C GLY A 9 -31.30 -3.16 22.01
N GLY A 10 -31.85 -1.93 21.98
CA GLY A 10 -31.60 -0.97 20.89
C GLY A 10 -30.19 -0.38 20.89
N LEU A 11 -29.58 -0.23 22.07
CA LEU A 11 -28.24 0.35 22.22
C LEU A 11 -27.13 -0.63 21.79
N LEU A 12 -27.38 -1.94 21.88
CA LEU A 12 -26.44 -2.99 21.48
C LEU A 12 -26.38 -3.21 19.96
N CYS A 13 -27.48 -2.94 19.24
CA CYS A 13 -27.49 -3.01 17.77
C CYS A 13 -26.75 -1.84 17.11
N LEU A 14 -26.74 -0.66 17.74
CA LEU A 14 -26.04 0.52 17.20
C LEU A 14 -24.52 0.39 17.32
N SER A 15 -24.01 -0.41 18.27
CA SER A 15 -22.57 -0.67 18.40
C SER A 15 -22.00 -1.66 17.38
N LEU A 16 -22.83 -2.53 16.77
CA LEU A 16 -22.36 -3.46 15.73
C LEU A 16 -22.25 -2.82 14.33
N GLN A 17 -22.94 -1.71 14.08
CA GLN A 17 -22.99 -1.08 12.75
C GLN A 17 -21.77 -0.20 12.46
N LEU A 18 -20.95 0.13 13.46
CA LEU A 18 -19.81 1.03 13.29
C LEU A 18 -18.57 0.34 12.69
N LEU A 19 -18.55 -0.99 12.60
CA LEU A 19 -17.42 -1.76 12.05
C LEU A 19 -17.51 -2.00 10.53
N ALA A 20 -18.67 -1.74 9.92
CA ALA A 20 -18.87 -1.91 8.48
C ALA A 20 -18.66 -0.58 7.75
N GLN A 21 -17.46 -0.01 7.84
CA GLN A 21 -17.08 1.01 6.87
C GLN A 21 -16.95 0.29 5.51
N PRO A 22 -17.62 0.75 4.44
CA PRO A 22 -17.26 0.28 3.10
C PRO A 22 -15.78 0.61 2.93
N VAL A 23 -14.96 -0.41 2.67
CA VAL A 23 -13.61 -0.17 2.17
C VAL A 23 -13.83 0.66 0.91
N GLY A 24 -13.47 1.94 0.97
CA GLY A 24 -13.56 2.79 -0.20
C GLY A 24 -12.78 2.11 -1.31
N GLU A 25 -13.41 1.90 -2.46
CA GLU A 25 -12.73 1.46 -3.67
C GLU A 25 -11.54 2.40 -3.86
N ALA A 26 -10.32 1.86 -3.69
CA ALA A 26 -9.13 2.65 -3.90
C ALA A 26 -9.17 3.14 -5.36
N PRO A 27 -8.88 4.43 -5.63
CA PRO A 27 -8.88 4.94 -7.00
C PRO A 27 -8.02 4.05 -7.90
N PRO A 28 -8.34 3.91 -9.20
CA PRO A 28 -7.57 3.09 -10.12
C PRO A 28 -6.12 3.56 -10.05
N GLN A 29 -5.33 2.72 -9.43
CA GLN A 29 -3.96 3.02 -9.13
C GLN A 29 -3.23 3.03 -10.50
N VAL A 30 -2.64 4.15 -10.91
CA VAL A 30 -1.70 4.17 -12.05
C VAL A 30 -0.43 3.50 -11.52
N THR A 31 -0.40 2.16 -11.49
CA THR A 31 0.49 1.36 -10.62
C THR A 31 1.77 0.90 -11.24
N SER A 32 1.87 0.88 -12.57
CA SER A 32 2.87 0.02 -13.22
C SER A 32 4.32 0.37 -12.87
N LEU A 33 4.57 1.59 -12.39
CA LEU A 33 5.88 2.06 -11.94
C LEU A 33 6.00 2.27 -10.42
N LEU A 34 4.90 2.19 -9.66
CA LEU A 34 4.90 2.46 -8.22
C LEU A 34 5.26 1.18 -7.44
N TRP A 35 6.00 1.34 -6.33
CA TRP A 35 6.33 0.26 -5.42
C TRP A 35 5.87 0.61 -4.01
N PRO A 36 4.55 0.59 -3.72
CA PRO A 36 4.00 1.20 -2.51
C PRO A 36 4.31 0.42 -1.22
N GLY A 37 4.88 -0.79 -1.31
CA GLY A 37 5.29 -1.54 -0.13
C GLY A 37 5.82 -2.93 -0.45
N TRP A 38 5.87 -3.79 0.58
CA TRP A 38 6.42 -5.14 0.47
C TRP A 38 5.76 -5.96 -0.65
N GLY A 39 6.57 -6.55 -1.54
CA GLY A 39 6.10 -7.30 -2.69
C GLY A 39 5.65 -6.45 -3.89
N GLY A 40 5.76 -5.11 -3.83
CA GLY A 40 5.45 -4.23 -4.95
C GLY A 40 3.96 -4.06 -5.21
N PRO A 41 3.58 -3.59 -6.43
CA PRO A 41 2.19 -3.27 -6.76
C PRO A 41 1.26 -4.48 -6.66
N HIS A 42 1.75 -5.68 -7.02
CA HIS A 42 0.96 -6.92 -7.05
C HIS A 42 1.23 -7.87 -5.87
N ARG A 43 2.08 -7.46 -4.93
CA ARG A 43 2.50 -8.28 -3.76
C ARG A 43 3.19 -9.61 -4.12
N ASP A 44 3.81 -9.68 -5.29
CA ASP A 44 4.45 -10.88 -5.85
C ASP A 44 5.93 -10.69 -6.22
N PHE A 45 6.51 -9.52 -5.88
CA PHE A 45 7.88 -9.14 -6.23
C PHE A 45 8.16 -9.01 -7.73
N THR A 46 7.14 -8.70 -8.53
CA THR A 46 7.30 -8.40 -9.95
C THR A 46 7.01 -6.93 -10.25
N ALA A 47 7.61 -6.42 -11.35
CA ALA A 47 7.36 -5.08 -11.86
C ALA A 47 6.88 -5.20 -13.32
N ASP A 48 5.92 -4.38 -13.71
CA ASP A 48 5.39 -4.31 -15.07
C ASP A 48 6.31 -3.52 -16.03
N SER A 49 7.51 -3.17 -15.58
CA SER A 49 8.47 -2.36 -16.33
C SER A 49 8.92 -3.07 -17.62
N THR A 50 8.91 -2.33 -18.71
CA THR A 50 9.38 -2.80 -20.03
C THR A 50 10.52 -1.92 -20.54
N GLY A 51 11.20 -2.34 -21.61
CA GLY A 51 12.26 -1.53 -22.23
C GLY A 51 13.55 -1.40 -21.41
N LEU A 52 13.78 -2.32 -20.47
CA LEU A 52 15.06 -2.40 -19.76
C LEU A 52 16.20 -2.65 -20.74
N ALA A 53 17.36 -2.03 -20.48
CA ALA A 53 18.52 -2.20 -21.34
C ALA A 53 19.00 -3.66 -21.33
N VAL A 54 19.24 -4.23 -22.50
CA VAL A 54 19.76 -5.59 -22.67
C VAL A 54 21.29 -5.66 -22.51
N SER A 55 21.97 -4.51 -22.46
CA SER A 55 23.40 -4.41 -22.19
C SER A 55 23.74 -3.06 -21.57
N TRP A 56 24.84 -3.02 -20.82
CA TRP A 56 25.37 -1.81 -20.20
C TRP A 56 26.79 -1.53 -20.69
N PRO A 57 27.24 -0.27 -20.68
CA PRO A 57 28.65 0.05 -20.87
C PRO A 57 29.54 -0.65 -19.84
N LYS A 58 30.84 -0.80 -20.12
CA LYS A 58 31.80 -1.40 -19.17
C LYS A 58 31.84 -0.68 -17.81
N THR A 59 31.55 0.61 -17.80
CA THR A 59 31.47 1.46 -16.59
C THR A 59 30.15 1.34 -15.84
N GLY A 60 29.17 0.60 -16.38
CA GLY A 60 27.82 0.49 -15.84
C GLY A 60 26.89 1.65 -16.19
N PRO A 61 25.61 1.59 -15.76
CA PRO A 61 24.66 2.69 -15.88
C PRO A 61 25.09 3.91 -15.05
N ALA A 62 24.61 5.08 -15.46
CA ALA A 62 24.86 6.31 -14.70
C ALA A 62 24.23 6.22 -13.30
N LYS A 63 25.01 6.56 -12.27
CA LYS A 63 24.50 6.70 -10.91
C LYS A 63 23.79 8.04 -10.77
N LEU A 64 22.46 8.02 -10.64
CA LEU A 64 21.66 9.23 -10.49
C LEU A 64 21.72 9.80 -9.07
N TRP A 65 21.68 8.93 -8.06
CA TRP A 65 21.74 9.32 -6.65
C TRP A 65 22.25 8.18 -5.77
N GLN A 66 22.63 8.53 -4.54
CA GLN A 66 22.99 7.57 -3.49
C GLN A 66 22.65 8.14 -2.13
N ARG A 67 22.11 7.30 -1.23
CA ARG A 67 21.79 7.67 0.16
C ARG A 67 22.21 6.55 1.10
N LEU A 68 22.84 6.90 2.22
CA LEU A 68 23.12 5.97 3.31
C LEU A 68 21.84 5.77 4.16
N LEU A 69 21.48 4.52 4.45
CA LEU A 69 20.23 4.18 5.14
C LEU A 69 20.41 3.78 6.62
N GLY A 70 21.65 3.72 7.12
CA GLY A 70 21.94 3.26 8.49
C GLY A 70 21.78 1.74 8.65
N GLU A 71 21.30 1.29 9.82
CA GLU A 71 21.18 -0.14 10.15
C GLU A 71 20.12 -0.87 9.33
N GLY A 72 19.05 -0.19 8.95
CA GLY A 72 18.06 -0.65 7.97
C GLY A 72 17.25 -1.89 8.35
N GLN A 73 16.04 -1.68 8.88
CA GLN A 73 15.05 -2.75 9.10
C GLN A 73 13.77 -2.56 8.25
N SER A 74 13.73 -1.56 7.36
CA SER A 74 12.57 -1.23 6.54
C SER A 74 12.70 -1.77 5.11
N GLY A 75 11.57 -2.17 4.52
CA GLY A 75 11.49 -2.46 3.08
C GLY A 75 11.57 -1.18 2.24
N ILE A 76 11.93 -1.32 0.96
CA ILE A 76 11.93 -0.21 0.01
C ILE A 76 10.49 0.04 -0.46
N ALA A 77 10.08 1.31 -0.45
CA ALA A 77 8.86 1.78 -1.08
C ALA A 77 9.16 2.99 -1.96
N ALA A 78 8.47 3.09 -3.09
CA ALA A 78 8.58 4.19 -4.04
C ALA A 78 7.18 4.60 -4.52
N ASP A 79 6.98 5.90 -4.63
CA ASP A 79 5.76 6.55 -5.12
C ASP A 79 6.15 7.68 -6.11
N ASP A 80 5.19 8.32 -6.76
CA ASP A 80 5.40 9.33 -7.83
C ASP A 80 5.94 10.69 -7.31
N GLU A 81 6.17 10.83 -6.01
CA GLU A 81 6.59 12.10 -5.41
C GLU A 81 8.11 12.39 -5.44
N ARG A 82 8.94 11.60 -6.14
CA ARG A 82 10.34 11.97 -6.38
C ARG A 82 11.10 11.20 -7.46
#